data_AF-A0A6A3HIU0-F1
#
_entry.id   AF-A0A6A3HIU0-F1
#
_cell.length_a   1.000
_cell.length_b   1.000
_cell.length_c   1.000
_cell.angle_alpha   90.00
_cell.angle_beta   90.00
_cell.angle_gamma   90.00
#
_symmetry.space_group_name_H-M   'P 1'
#
loop_
_entity.id
_entity.type
_entity.pdbx_description
1 polymer ?
#
loop_
_entity_poly.entity_id
_entity_poly.type
_entity_poly.pdbx_seq_one_letter_code
_entity_poly.pdbx_strand_id
1 'polypeptide(L)'
;MPAPNVLFKMKGAHCPERWAFIRLAPQAGFGSVPVEQLRSEDAAFAFCTECSCKVDYTSGSTTAVKKHMQRFHMEVLLKAKQAKEEAKALKAKRQLENCYNMVPATSKRQPVAVTSDQQDYSNGLAAKWVAQSMRPLTIVEDP
;
A
#
# COMPACT_ATOMS: atom_id res chain seq x y z
N MET A 1 22.63 15.24 -24.39
CA MET A 1 23.72 14.40 -23.85
C MET A 1 23.56 13.00 -24.43
N PRO A 2 24.60 12.38 -25.01
CA PRO A 2 24.53 11.00 -25.44
C PRO A 2 24.36 10.08 -24.22
N ALA A 3 23.58 9.00 -24.39
CA ALA A 3 23.38 8.01 -23.34
C ALA A 3 24.70 7.29 -23.01
N PRO A 4 24.99 6.98 -21.74
CA PRO A 4 26.16 6.19 -21.38
C PRO A 4 26.07 4.78 -21.99
N ASN A 5 27.19 4.26 -22.53
CA ASN A 5 27.24 2.93 -23.14
C ASN A 5 26.95 1.79 -22.15
N VAL A 6 27.27 1.98 -20.86
CA VAL A 6 27.07 1.00 -19.80
C VAL A 6 26.21 1.62 -18.71
N LEU A 7 25.07 0.99 -18.43
CA LEU A 7 24.11 1.38 -17.40
C LEU A 7 23.66 0.15 -16.62
N PHE A 8 23.60 0.27 -15.30
CA PHE A 8 23.19 -0.84 -14.43
C PHE A 8 22.11 -0.44 -13.42
N LYS A 9 21.37 -1.43 -12.92
CA LYS A 9 20.30 -1.23 -11.93
C LYS A 9 20.89 -1.19 -10.52
N MET A 10 20.35 -0.34 -9.65
CA MET A 10 20.71 -0.38 -8.23
C MET A 10 20.15 -1.65 -7.58
N LYS A 11 21.02 -2.45 -6.96
CA LYS A 11 20.63 -3.64 -6.20
C LYS A 11 20.13 -3.26 -4.81
N GLY A 12 19.09 -3.95 -4.31
CA GLY A 12 18.61 -3.79 -2.94
C GLY A 12 17.92 -2.44 -2.64
N ALA A 13 17.34 -1.78 -3.64
CA ALA A 13 16.67 -0.49 -3.42
C ALA A 13 15.42 -0.63 -2.55
N HIS A 14 15.39 0.04 -1.39
CA HIS A 14 14.22 0.06 -0.48
C HIS A 14 12.95 0.64 -1.11
N CYS A 15 13.08 1.51 -2.13
CA CYS A 15 11.97 2.13 -2.85
C CYS A 15 12.20 1.95 -4.36
N PRO A 16 11.86 0.78 -4.93
CA PRO A 16 12.16 0.44 -6.32
C PRO A 16 11.49 1.39 -7.32
N GLU A 17 10.38 2.01 -6.94
CA GLU A 17 9.64 2.96 -7.77
C GLU A 17 10.48 4.19 -8.12
N ARG A 18 11.33 4.64 -7.19
CA ARG A 18 12.26 5.76 -7.39
C ARG A 18 13.37 5.43 -8.39
N TRP A 19 13.59 4.14 -8.63
CA TRP A 19 14.61 3.60 -9.53
C TRP A 19 14.00 3.01 -10.80
N ALA A 20 12.71 3.28 -11.09
CA ALA A 20 12.03 2.76 -12.26
C ALA A 20 12.80 3.11 -13.56
N PHE A 21 13.11 4.39 -13.74
CA PHE A 21 13.82 4.93 -14.91
C PHE A 21 15.27 5.31 -14.64
N ILE A 22 15.72 5.20 -13.39
CA ILE A 22 17.07 5.60 -13.02
C ILE A 22 18.00 4.41 -13.13
N ARG A 23 19.11 4.60 -13.84
CA ARG A 23 20.21 3.65 -13.96
C ARG A 23 21.50 4.31 -13.50
N LEU A 24 22.42 3.52 -12.98
CA LEU A 24 23.73 3.99 -12.55
C LEU A 24 24.73 3.85 -13.69
N ALA A 25 25.56 4.88 -13.87
CA ALA A 25 26.66 4.87 -14.80
C ALA A 25 27.98 4.64 -14.03
N PRO A 26 28.81 3.67 -14.43
CA PRO A 26 30.06 3.38 -13.76
C PRO A 26 31.06 4.55 -13.89
N GLN A 27 31.98 4.68 -12.94
CA GLN A 27 33.06 5.64 -13.00
C GLN A 27 34.03 5.33 -14.16
N ALA A 28 34.66 6.38 -14.72
CA ALA A 28 35.67 6.24 -15.76
C ALA A 28 36.81 5.32 -15.27
N GLY A 29 36.93 4.14 -15.88
CA GLY A 29 37.85 3.07 -15.45
C GLY A 29 37.15 1.73 -15.17
N PHE A 30 35.86 1.75 -14.82
CA PHE A 30 35.06 0.54 -14.56
C PHE A 30 34.22 0.11 -15.77
N GLY A 31 34.41 0.73 -16.93
CA GLY A 31 33.64 0.43 -18.15
C GLY A 31 33.87 -0.98 -18.72
N SER A 32 34.99 -1.62 -18.38
CA SER A 32 35.31 -3.01 -18.77
C SER A 32 34.84 -4.06 -17.75
N VAL A 33 34.31 -3.63 -16.61
CA VAL A 33 33.82 -4.54 -15.57
C VAL A 33 32.42 -5.03 -15.94
N PRO A 34 32.13 -6.34 -15.85
CA PRO A 34 30.80 -6.86 -16.09
C PRO A 34 29.74 -6.19 -15.22
N VAL A 35 28.57 -5.92 -15.80
CA VAL A 35 27.45 -5.22 -15.14
C VAL A 35 26.98 -5.95 -13.87
N GLU A 36 27.16 -7.27 -13.81
CA GLU A 36 26.77 -8.09 -12.67
C GLU A 36 27.66 -7.85 -11.44
N GLN A 37 28.91 -7.43 -11.64
CA GLN A 37 29.88 -7.19 -10.55
C GLN A 37 29.83 -5.76 -10.02
N LEU A 38 29.28 -4.82 -10.80
CA LEU A 38 29.15 -3.43 -10.41
C LEU A 38 28.23 -3.27 -9.19
N ARG A 39 28.71 -2.47 -8.23
CA ARG A 39 27.98 -2.06 -7.03
C ARG A 39 27.59 -0.59 -7.14
N SER A 40 26.75 -0.15 -6.21
CA SER A 40 26.36 1.27 -6.10
C SER A 40 27.55 2.19 -5.84
N GLU A 41 28.63 1.69 -5.26
CA GLU A 41 29.85 2.46 -4.96
C GLU A 41 30.65 2.80 -6.21
N ASP A 42 30.59 1.95 -7.24
CA ASP A 42 31.32 2.12 -8.50
C ASP A 42 30.64 3.10 -9.46
N ALA A 43 29.51 3.69 -9.05
CA ALA A 43 28.72 4.60 -9.86
C ALA A 43 29.22 6.05 -9.73
N ALA A 44 29.53 6.68 -10.85
CA ALA A 44 29.87 8.10 -10.88
C ALA A 44 28.64 9.01 -10.87
N PHE A 45 27.54 8.58 -11.49
CA PHE A 45 26.29 9.34 -11.53
C PHE A 45 25.09 8.45 -11.82
N ALA A 46 23.90 8.99 -11.58
CA ALA A 46 22.63 8.40 -11.99
C ALA A 46 22.18 9.00 -13.33
N PHE A 47 21.57 8.18 -14.17
CA PHE A 47 21.03 8.57 -15.47
C PHE A 47 19.55 8.21 -15.52
N CYS A 48 18.70 9.17 -15.85
CA CYS A 48 17.28 8.91 -16.08
C CYS A 48 17.05 8.56 -17.54
N THR A 49 16.53 7.36 -17.81
CA THR A 49 16.29 6.88 -19.18
C THR A 49 15.07 7.52 -19.84
N GLU A 50 14.18 8.14 -19.07
CA GLU A 50 12.95 8.74 -19.60
C GLU A 50 13.18 10.17 -20.09
N CYS A 51 13.82 11.01 -19.27
CA CYS A 51 14.18 12.38 -19.68
C CYS A 51 15.60 12.50 -20.25
N SER A 52 16.37 11.41 -20.28
CA SER A 52 17.76 11.37 -20.77
C SER A 52 18.69 12.38 -20.05
N CYS A 53 18.45 12.60 -18.76
CA CYS A 53 19.18 13.55 -17.94
C CYS A 53 20.19 12.87 -17.01
N LYS A 54 21.35 13.53 -16.84
CA LYS A 54 22.30 13.21 -15.78
C LYS A 54 21.75 13.71 -14.44
N VAL A 55 21.81 12.86 -13.43
CA VAL A 55 21.40 13.13 -12.05
C VAL A 55 22.60 12.85 -11.16
N ASP A 56 22.93 13.81 -10.30
CA ASP A 56 24.03 13.64 -9.37
C ASP A 56 23.74 12.46 -8.42
N TYR A 57 24.76 11.66 -8.20
CA TYR A 57 24.66 10.49 -7.34
C TYR A 57 25.98 10.30 -6.62
N THR A 58 25.89 10.05 -5.32
CA THR A 58 27.03 9.62 -4.50
C THR A 58 26.59 8.40 -3.71
N SER A 59 27.52 7.48 -3.44
CA SER A 59 27.24 6.30 -2.64
C SER A 59 26.66 6.72 -1.28
N GLY A 60 25.55 6.10 -0.88
CA GLY A 60 24.81 6.43 0.36
C GLY A 60 23.85 7.62 0.26
N SER A 61 23.91 8.48 -0.77
CA SER A 61 22.97 9.61 -0.94
C SER A 61 22.09 9.45 -2.16
N THR A 62 20.79 9.26 -1.93
CA THR A 62 19.76 9.17 -3.00
C THR A 62 18.90 10.42 -3.10
N THR A 63 19.32 11.52 -2.46
CA THR A 63 18.53 12.75 -2.33
C THR A 63 18.31 13.45 -3.68
N ALA A 64 19.33 13.51 -4.53
CA ALA A 64 19.22 14.09 -5.87
C ALA A 64 18.28 13.27 -6.76
N VAL A 65 18.40 11.93 -6.73
CA VAL A 65 17.48 11.02 -7.43
C VAL A 65 16.03 11.20 -6.94
N LYS A 66 15.83 11.32 -5.62
CA LYS A 66 14.52 11.61 -5.04
C LYS A 66 13.94 12.92 -5.56
N LYS A 67 14.72 14.02 -5.50
CA LYS A 67 14.28 15.34 -5.99
C LYS A 67 13.95 15.31 -7.48
N HIS A 68 14.77 14.62 -8.26
CA HIS A 68 14.56 14.46 -9.70
C HIS A 68 13.25 13.71 -9.99
N MET A 69 13.02 12.56 -9.36
CA MET A 69 11.78 11.80 -9.51
C MET A 69 10.55 12.60 -9.06
N GLN A 70 10.64 13.33 -7.95
CA GLN A 70 9.54 14.18 -7.48
C GLN A 70 9.24 15.34 -8.43
N ARG A 71 10.25 15.91 -9.08
CA ARG A 71 10.07 17.07 -9.95
C ARG A 71 9.59 16.70 -11.35
N PHE A 72 10.13 15.62 -11.93
CA PHE A 72 9.92 15.27 -13.34
C PHE A 72 9.05 14.04 -13.54
N HIS A 73 8.99 13.12 -12.56
CA HIS A 73 8.31 11.83 -12.69
C HIS A 73 7.38 11.56 -11.49
N MET A 74 6.73 12.62 -10.99
CA MET A 74 5.85 12.56 -9.81
C MET A 74 4.70 11.56 -10.04
N GLU A 75 4.16 11.53 -11.25
CA GLU A 75 3.03 10.68 -11.63
C GLU A 75 3.32 9.20 -11.39
N VAL A 76 4.55 8.76 -11.66
CA VAL A 76 4.97 7.37 -11.45
C VAL A 76 5.00 7.03 -9.97
N LEU A 77 5.48 7.96 -9.13
CA LEU A 77 5.46 7.80 -7.68
C LEU A 77 4.03 7.74 -7.13
N LEU A 78 3.12 8.56 -7.67
CA LEU A 78 1.71 8.58 -7.27
C LEU A 78 0.99 7.29 -7.66
N LYS A 79 1.14 6.84 -8.91
CA LYS A 79 0.55 5.57 -9.39
C LYS A 79 1.02 4.39 -8.54
N ALA A 80 2.30 4.34 -8.22
CA ALA A 80 2.82 3.26 -7.38
C ALA A 80 2.34 3.34 -5.93
N LYS A 81 2.15 4.55 -5.38
CA LYS A 81 1.51 4.72 -4.06
C LYS A 81 0.06 4.24 -4.08
N GLN A 82 -0.71 4.61 -5.09
CA GLN A 82 -2.10 4.18 -5.25
C GLN A 82 -2.20 2.65 -5.36
N ALA A 83 -1.38 2.02 -6.20
CA ALA A 83 -1.37 0.56 -6.34
C ALA A 83 -1.05 -0.15 -5.01
N LYS A 84 -0.16 0.41 -4.18
CA LYS A 84 0.14 -0.13 -2.84
C LYS A 84 -1.06 -0.03 -1.89
N GLU A 85 -1.76 1.09 -1.89
CA GLU A 85 -2.97 1.26 -1.06
C GLU A 85 -4.10 0.34 -1.52
N GLU A 86 -4.32 0.21 -2.83
CA GLU A 86 -5.31 -0.71 -3.40
C GLU A 86 -5.00 -2.17 -3.05
N ALA A 87 -3.73 -2.59 -3.16
CA ALA A 87 -3.30 -3.92 -2.76
C ALA A 87 -3.49 -4.17 -1.24
N LYS A 88 -3.22 -3.15 -0.42
CA LYS A 88 -3.45 -3.22 1.04
C LYS A 88 -4.93 -3.31 1.37
N ALA A 89 -5.77 -2.51 0.72
CA ALA A 89 -7.22 -2.52 0.89
C ALA A 89 -7.81 -3.87 0.46
N LEU A 90 -7.37 -4.42 -0.67
CA LEU A 90 -7.78 -5.74 -1.14
C LEU A 90 -7.37 -6.84 -0.13
N LYS A 91 -6.15 -6.78 0.40
CA LYS A 91 -5.67 -7.73 1.41
C LYS A 91 -6.51 -7.64 2.70
N ALA A 92 -6.81 -6.43 3.16
CA ALA A 92 -7.67 -6.22 4.32
C ALA A 92 -9.09 -6.74 4.09
N LYS A 93 -9.67 -6.49 2.91
CA LYS A 93 -10.99 -7.02 2.53
C LYS A 93 -11.00 -8.55 2.56
N ARG A 94 -10.01 -9.19 1.94
CA ARG A 94 -9.87 -10.66 1.97
C ARG A 94 -9.72 -11.19 3.39
N GLN A 95 -8.97 -10.49 4.25
CA GLN A 95 -8.83 -10.88 5.65
C GLN A 95 -10.17 -10.82 6.39
N LEU A 96 -10.96 -9.76 6.19
CA LEU A 96 -12.31 -9.64 6.77
C LEU A 96 -13.25 -10.72 6.24
N GLU A 97 -13.27 -10.95 4.93
CA GLU A 97 -14.07 -12.02 4.30
C GLU A 97 -13.68 -13.39 4.86
N ASN A 98 -12.39 -13.68 4.99
CA ASN A 98 -11.92 -14.92 5.59
C ASN A 98 -12.35 -15.06 7.05
N CYS A 99 -12.24 -14.00 7.87
CA CYS A 99 -12.71 -14.02 9.25
C CYS A 99 -14.23 -14.32 9.35
N TYR A 100 -15.03 -13.83 8.40
CA TYR A 100 -16.47 -14.09 8.36
C TYR A 100 -16.79 -15.51 7.87
N ASN A 101 -16.04 -16.01 6.89
CA ASN A 101 -16.21 -17.34 6.30
C ASN A 101 -15.66 -18.47 7.18
N MET A 102 -14.74 -18.17 8.11
CA MET A 102 -14.23 -19.13 9.09
C MET A 102 -15.12 -19.26 10.34
N VAL A 103 -16.25 -18.55 10.42
CA VAL A 103 -17.27 -18.84 11.45
C VAL A 103 -17.89 -20.19 11.10
N PRO A 104 -17.64 -21.26 11.88
CA PRO A 104 -18.22 -22.56 11.57
C PRO A 104 -19.74 -22.41 11.59
N ALA A 105 -20.44 -23.08 10.68
CA ALA A 105 -21.90 -23.03 10.60
C ALA A 105 -22.57 -23.40 11.95
N THR A 106 -21.85 -24.13 12.81
CA THR A 106 -22.22 -24.50 14.18
C THR A 106 -22.18 -23.33 15.19
N SER A 107 -21.46 -22.24 14.90
CA SER A 107 -21.41 -21.01 15.73
C SER A 107 -22.46 -19.99 15.30
N LYS A 108 -23.20 -20.22 14.21
CA LYS A 108 -24.40 -19.43 13.93
C LYS A 108 -25.42 -19.84 14.98
N ARG A 109 -25.69 -18.97 15.95
CA ARG A 109 -26.77 -19.19 16.93
C ARG A 109 -28.00 -19.55 16.13
N GLN A 110 -28.50 -20.76 16.30
CA GLN A 110 -29.78 -21.09 15.71
C GLN A 110 -30.82 -20.15 16.34
N PRO A 111 -31.72 -19.57 15.53
CA PRO A 111 -32.80 -18.78 16.08
C PRO A 111 -33.60 -19.70 17.01
N VAL A 112 -33.48 -19.45 18.32
CA VAL A 112 -34.27 -20.13 19.33
C VAL A 112 -35.65 -19.49 19.27
N ALA A 113 -36.68 -20.31 19.09
CA ALA A 113 -38.05 -19.83 19.15
C ALA A 113 -38.30 -19.20 20.54
N VAL A 114 -38.59 -17.90 20.55
CA VAL A 114 -38.95 -17.17 21.77
C VAL A 114 -40.39 -17.54 22.13
N THR A 115 -40.63 -17.92 23.38
CA THR A 115 -41.99 -18.19 23.84
C THR A 115 -42.79 -16.88 23.95
N SER A 116 -44.12 -16.95 23.89
CA SER A 116 -44.98 -15.75 24.03
C SER A 116 -44.63 -14.96 25.31
N ASP A 117 -44.49 -15.64 26.44
CA ASP A 117 -44.18 -15.01 27.72
C ASP A 117 -42.82 -14.29 27.74
N GLN A 118 -41.81 -14.86 27.05
CA GLN A 118 -40.49 -14.24 26.93
C GLN A 118 -40.54 -12.99 26.03
N GLN A 119 -41.35 -13.04 24.97
CA GLN A 119 -41.55 -11.91 24.08
C GLN A 119 -42.27 -10.77 24.80
N ASP A 120 -43.32 -11.08 25.56
CA ASP A 120 -44.10 -10.10 26.34
C ASP A 120 -43.24 -9.43 27.42
N TYR A 121 -42.41 -10.22 28.10
CA TYR A 121 -41.45 -9.70 29.07
C TYR A 121 -40.42 -8.75 28.42
N SER A 122 -39.85 -9.15 27.29
CA SER A 122 -38.90 -8.33 26.52
C SER A 122 -39.53 -7.02 26.03
N ASN A 123 -40.75 -7.08 25.50
CA ASN A 123 -41.52 -5.92 25.06
C ASN A 123 -41.76 -4.95 26.22
N GLY A 124 -42.09 -5.47 27.42
CA GLY A 124 -42.24 -4.66 28.63
C GLY A 124 -40.96 -3.96 29.06
N LEU A 125 -39.80 -4.63 28.94
CA LEU A 125 -38.49 -4.02 29.21
C LEU A 125 -38.15 -2.93 28.19
N ALA A 126 -38.38 -3.19 26.89
CA ALA A 126 -38.15 -2.22 25.82
C ALA A 126 -39.03 -0.97 26.03
N ALA A 127 -40.32 -1.15 26.33
CA ALA A 127 -41.24 -0.04 26.60
C ALA A 127 -40.79 0.82 27.80
N LYS A 128 -40.35 0.20 28.91
CA LYS A 128 -39.80 0.93 30.06
C LYS A 128 -38.54 1.71 29.68
N TRP A 129 -37.63 1.10 28.94
CA TRP A 129 -36.39 1.75 28.53
C TRP A 129 -36.64 2.94 27.62
N VAL A 130 -37.53 2.80 26.63
CA VAL A 130 -37.94 3.90 25.74
C VAL A 130 -38.58 5.04 26.55
N ALA A 131 -39.50 4.71 27.46
CA ALA A 131 -40.18 5.70 28.29
C ALA A 131 -39.21 6.46 29.22
N GLN A 132 -38.21 5.78 29.80
CA GLN A 132 -37.23 6.40 30.67
C GLN A 132 -36.17 7.21 29.92
N SER A 133 -35.83 6.79 28.70
CA SER A 133 -34.77 7.42 27.90
C SER A 133 -35.27 8.51 26.96
N MET A 134 -36.60 8.72 26.86
CA MET A 134 -37.25 9.68 25.96
C MET A 134 -36.81 9.53 24.49
N ARG A 135 -36.48 8.30 24.08
CA ARG A 135 -36.02 7.99 22.72
C ARG A 135 -37.22 7.78 21.78
N PRO A 136 -37.11 8.13 20.49
CA PRO A 136 -38.13 7.82 19.50
C PRO A 136 -38.25 6.31 19.28
N LEU A 137 -39.46 5.83 19.00
CA LEU A 137 -39.78 4.40 18.79
C LEU A 137 -39.02 3.78 17.60
N THR A 138 -38.56 4.61 16.67
CA THR A 138 -37.78 4.22 15.49
C THR A 138 -36.43 3.55 15.81
N ILE A 139 -35.99 3.56 17.07
CA ILE A 139 -34.80 2.85 17.53
C ILE A 139 -35.05 1.35 17.75
N VAL A 140 -36.31 0.95 17.92
CA VAL A 140 -36.70 -0.46 18.17
C VAL A 140 -36.97 -1.21 16.86
N GLU A 141 -37.22 -0.47 15.77
CA GLU A 141 -37.45 -1.03 14.45
C GLU A 141 -36.10 -1.25 13.74
N ASP A 142 -35.76 -2.50 13.43
CA ASP A 142 -34.68 -2.81 12.49
C ASP A 142 -35.18 -2.53 11.04
N PRO A 143 -34.34 -1.95 10.15
CA PRO A 143 -34.71 -1.64 8.77
C PRO A 143 -34.90 -2.85 7.86
#